data_AF-A0A803QEX7-F1
#
_entry.id   AF-A0A803QEX7-F1
#
_cell.length_a   1.000
_cell.length_b   1.000
_cell.length_c   1.000
_cell.angle_alpha   90.00
_cell.angle_beta   90.00
_cell.angle_gamma   90.00
#
_symmetry.space_group_name_H-M   'P 1'
#
loop_
_entity.id
_entity.type
_entity.pdbx_description
1 polymer ?
#
loop_
_entity_poly.entity_id
_entity_poly.type
_entity_poly.pdbx_seq_one_letter_code
_entity_poly.pdbx_strand_id
1 'polypeptide(L)'
;MEITWRKETKNKREKGYLTLQELMGEIHVTKSNGDGLIAFNSLRFSLEEIATQISNLLIQYLFSLMLASNASNEIVSRNLDELLTIIERLSLEESDYSVVKNMFVEIIRFFIDAMELAGPFWDDENKISLVKKTAHFDKEMEDDVVHCIVAEILRLEVSFCSPEFVPMMFDNDVLFSMSVHLKSNVFEEKLERVEEKINEWMFDIEFVQKCIHEDYFCSEMKFLRQVLEAGAYEIFTEHDKSSWCLVNLVSL
;
A
#
# COMPACT_ATOMS: atom_id res chain seq x y z
N MET A 1 6.85 33.58 -8.90
CA MET A 1 5.46 33.09 -9.02
C MET A 1 5.52 31.60 -8.73
N GLU A 2 5.01 31.17 -7.58
CA GLU A 2 5.09 29.79 -7.14
C GLU A 2 4.13 28.96 -8.02
N ILE A 3 4.69 28.04 -8.80
CA ILE A 3 3.90 27.09 -9.58
C ILE A 3 3.51 25.98 -8.61
N THR A 4 2.20 25.81 -8.40
CA THR A 4 1.68 24.70 -7.59
C THR A 4 1.45 23.50 -8.48
N TRP A 5 1.66 22.29 -7.96
CA TRP A 5 1.43 21.03 -8.68
C TRP A 5 0.02 20.98 -9.29
N ARG A 6 -1.01 21.49 -8.58
CA ARG A 6 -2.39 21.60 -9.10
C ARG A 6 -2.48 22.40 -10.39
N LYS A 7 -1.68 23.47 -10.51
CA LYS A 7 -1.66 24.32 -11.69
C LYS A 7 -0.95 23.63 -12.86
N GLU A 8 0.12 22.88 -12.60
CA GLU A 8 0.80 22.07 -13.61
C GLU A 8 -0.06 20.92 -14.12
N THR A 9 -0.70 20.18 -13.21
CA THR A 9 -1.68 19.13 -13.52
C THR A 9 -2.77 19.70 -14.41
N LYS A 10 -3.40 20.82 -14.02
CA LYS A 10 -4.44 21.48 -14.82
C LYS A 10 -3.95 21.89 -16.21
N ASN A 11 -2.77 22.51 -16.31
CA ASN A 11 -2.19 22.91 -17.60
C ASN A 11 -1.87 21.70 -18.50
N LYS A 12 -1.46 20.56 -17.94
CA LYS A 12 -1.23 19.31 -18.69
C LYS A 12 -2.56 18.70 -19.14
N ARG A 13 -3.58 18.67 -18.27
CA ARG A 13 -4.95 18.25 -18.62
C ARG A 13 -5.52 19.09 -19.78
N GLU A 14 -5.37 20.41 -19.75
CA GLU A 14 -5.79 21.32 -20.84
C GLU A 14 -5.07 21.05 -22.17
N LYS A 15 -3.89 20.43 -22.12
CA LYS A 15 -3.12 19.99 -23.29
C LYS A 15 -3.43 18.56 -23.73
N GLY A 16 -4.37 17.88 -23.08
CA GLY A 16 -4.79 16.52 -23.41
C GLY A 16 -3.90 15.41 -22.85
N TYR A 17 -3.08 15.68 -21.84
CA TYR A 17 -2.31 14.63 -21.17
C TYR A 17 -3.23 13.78 -20.30
N LEU A 18 -3.10 12.46 -20.45
CA LEU A 18 -3.75 11.44 -19.63
C LEU A 18 -2.85 11.05 -18.46
N THR A 19 -3.47 10.54 -17.40
CA THR A 19 -2.78 9.80 -16.33
C THR A 19 -2.42 8.39 -16.81
N LEU A 20 -1.50 7.70 -16.12
CA LEU A 20 -1.18 6.30 -16.45
C LEU A 20 -2.41 5.41 -16.28
N GLN A 21 -3.23 5.67 -15.26
CA GLN A 21 -4.47 4.95 -15.02
C GLN A 21 -5.47 5.10 -16.19
N GLU A 22 -5.71 6.32 -16.67
CA GLU A 22 -6.62 6.55 -17.81
C GLU A 22 -6.07 5.93 -19.09
N LEU A 23 -4.76 6.05 -19.29
CA LEU A 23 -4.07 5.42 -20.41
C LEU A 23 -4.22 3.89 -20.38
N MET A 24 -4.08 3.30 -19.20
CA MET A 24 -4.34 1.88 -18.97
C MET A 24 -5.78 1.51 -19.35
N GLY A 25 -6.77 2.32 -18.94
CA GLY A 25 -8.17 2.14 -19.34
C GLY A 25 -8.38 2.19 -20.86
N GLU A 26 -7.77 3.16 -21.56
CA GLU A 26 -7.90 3.28 -23.02
C GLU A 26 -7.27 2.10 -23.77
N ILE A 27 -6.08 1.64 -23.36
CA ILE A 27 -5.39 0.51 -24.00
C ILE A 27 -6.22 -0.77 -23.84
N HIS A 28 -6.79 -1.01 -22.66
CA HIS A 28 -7.64 -2.17 -22.40
C HIS A 28 -8.87 -2.20 -23.34
N VAL A 29 -9.51 -1.05 -23.56
CA VAL A 29 -10.69 -0.93 -24.44
C VAL A 29 -10.32 -1.02 -25.93
N THR A 30 -9.17 -0.49 -26.34
CA THR A 30 -8.84 -0.30 -27.77
C THR A 30 -7.90 -1.33 -28.37
N LYS A 31 -7.07 -2.02 -27.58
CA LYS A 31 -6.03 -2.94 -28.07
C LYS A 31 -6.17 -4.34 -27.47
N SER A 32 -7.23 -5.04 -27.86
CA SER A 32 -7.53 -6.40 -27.37
C SER A 32 -6.69 -7.51 -27.99
N ASN A 33 -5.79 -7.25 -28.96
CA ASN A 33 -4.86 -8.24 -29.52
C ASN A 33 -3.56 -7.57 -30.03
N GLY A 34 -2.39 -7.89 -29.45
CA GLY A 34 -1.06 -7.49 -29.93
C GLY A 34 -0.07 -7.09 -28.82
N ASP A 35 1.13 -6.62 -29.23
CA ASP A 35 2.23 -6.20 -28.34
C ASP A 35 1.86 -5.08 -27.34
N GLY A 36 0.81 -4.29 -27.64
CA GLY A 36 0.28 -3.27 -26.73
C GLY A 36 -0.36 -3.83 -25.46
N LEU A 37 -0.85 -5.06 -25.52
CA LEU A 37 -1.36 -5.77 -24.35
C LEU A 37 -0.22 -6.23 -23.44
N ILE A 38 0.93 -6.59 -24.00
CA ILE A 38 2.11 -7.04 -23.23
C ILE A 38 2.67 -5.90 -22.38
N ALA A 39 2.87 -4.73 -22.98
CA ALA A 39 3.39 -3.57 -22.25
C ALA A 39 2.38 -3.03 -21.22
N PHE A 40 1.08 -3.05 -21.55
CA PHE A 40 0.02 -2.77 -20.59
C PHE A 40 0.05 -3.72 -19.38
N ASN A 41 0.11 -5.02 -19.64
CA ASN A 41 0.19 -6.04 -18.58
C ASN A 41 1.45 -5.87 -17.74
N SER A 42 2.57 -5.47 -18.34
CA SER A 42 3.80 -5.21 -17.59
C SER A 42 3.64 -4.03 -16.63
N LEU A 43 3.03 -2.92 -17.07
CA LEU A 43 2.79 -1.76 -16.21
C LEU A 43 1.78 -2.09 -15.09
N ARG A 44 0.72 -2.83 -15.41
CA ARG A 44 -0.26 -3.31 -14.42
C ARG A 44 0.38 -4.21 -13.38
N PHE A 45 1.19 -5.17 -13.83
CA PHE A 45 1.91 -6.07 -12.94
C PHE A 45 2.86 -5.30 -12.02
N SER A 46 3.56 -4.27 -12.53
CA SER A 46 4.39 -3.41 -11.68
C SER A 46 3.58 -2.67 -10.62
N LEU A 47 2.39 -2.16 -10.96
CA LEU A 47 1.48 -1.57 -9.97
C LEU A 47 1.11 -2.57 -8.88
N GLU A 48 0.59 -3.73 -9.28
CA GLU A 48 0.16 -4.80 -8.37
C GLU A 48 1.30 -5.25 -7.45
N GLU A 49 2.49 -5.43 -8.01
CA GLU A 49 3.68 -5.85 -7.27
C GLU A 49 4.12 -4.80 -6.24
N ILE A 50 4.21 -3.53 -6.64
CA ILE A 50 4.60 -2.43 -5.73
C ILE A 50 3.56 -2.28 -4.61
N ALA A 51 2.27 -2.30 -4.97
CA ALA A 51 1.19 -2.14 -4.00
C ALA A 51 1.13 -3.32 -3.02
N THR A 52 1.39 -4.54 -3.49
CA THR A 52 1.54 -5.74 -2.65
C THR A 52 2.72 -5.59 -1.69
N GLN A 53 3.88 -5.11 -2.16
CA GLN A 53 5.04 -4.88 -1.29
C GLN A 53 4.75 -3.84 -0.20
N ILE A 54 4.11 -2.73 -0.55
CA ILE A 54 3.68 -1.72 0.44
C ILE A 54 2.70 -2.32 1.47
N SER A 55 1.78 -3.16 1.01
CA SER A 55 0.82 -3.84 1.91
C SER A 55 1.51 -4.83 2.84
N ASN A 56 2.54 -5.53 2.37
CA ASN A 56 3.35 -6.40 3.22
C ASN A 56 4.13 -5.60 4.27
N LEU A 57 4.66 -4.41 3.92
CA LEU A 57 5.28 -3.51 4.90
C LEU A 57 4.27 -3.03 5.94
N LEU A 58 3.03 -2.73 5.54
CA LEU A 58 1.95 -2.39 6.46
C LEU A 58 1.62 -3.57 7.39
N ILE A 59 1.49 -4.79 6.87
CA ILE A 59 1.29 -6.00 7.68
C ILE A 59 2.44 -6.16 8.69
N GLN A 60 3.69 -6.05 8.25
CA GLN A 60 4.85 -6.13 9.14
C GLN A 60 4.77 -5.08 10.25
N TYR A 61 4.48 -3.82 9.91
CA TYR A 61 4.29 -2.75 10.88
C TYR A 61 3.20 -3.08 11.91
N LEU A 62 2.03 -3.57 11.49
CA LEU A 62 0.93 -3.91 12.40
C LEU A 62 1.30 -5.04 13.36
N PHE A 63 1.98 -6.08 12.87
CA PHE A 63 2.46 -7.17 13.71
C PHE A 63 3.53 -6.72 14.69
N SER A 64 4.44 -5.85 14.24
CA SER A 64 5.44 -5.24 15.11
C SER A 64 4.77 -4.39 16.19
N LEU A 65 3.74 -3.61 15.86
CA LEU A 65 2.97 -2.83 16.83
C LEU A 65 2.34 -3.74 17.90
N MET A 66 1.68 -4.82 17.47
CA MET A 66 1.09 -5.82 18.37
C MET A 66 2.11 -6.41 19.33
N LEU A 67 3.31 -6.74 18.85
CA LEU A 67 4.37 -7.35 19.65
C LEU A 67 5.12 -6.33 20.53
N ALA A 68 5.32 -5.11 20.04
CA ALA A 68 6.13 -4.06 20.68
C ALA A 68 5.49 -3.48 21.93
N SER A 69 4.19 -3.20 21.84
CA SER A 69 3.55 -2.23 22.72
C SER A 69 2.64 -2.86 23.77
N ASN A 70 2.54 -4.19 23.80
CA ASN A 70 1.38 -4.87 24.40
C ASN A 70 0.06 -4.22 23.93
N ALA A 71 0.05 -3.64 22.72
CA ALA A 71 -1.09 -2.89 22.22
C ALA A 71 -2.32 -3.76 22.37
N SER A 72 -3.34 -3.21 23.04
CA SER A 72 -4.66 -3.79 22.90
C SER A 72 -5.04 -3.77 21.43
N ASN A 73 -5.90 -4.69 21.03
CA ASN A 73 -6.52 -4.64 19.69
C ASN A 73 -7.10 -3.24 19.39
N GLU A 74 -7.51 -2.48 20.41
CA GLU A 74 -7.97 -1.09 20.29
C GLU A 74 -6.89 -0.13 19.78
N ILE A 75 -5.62 -0.28 20.17
CA ILE A 75 -4.52 0.58 19.69
C ILE A 75 -4.23 0.28 18.22
N VAL A 76 -4.20 -1.00 17.84
CA VAL A 76 -3.99 -1.41 16.44
C VAL A 76 -5.16 -0.95 15.57
N SER A 77 -6.39 -1.14 16.04
CA SER A 77 -7.61 -0.69 15.36
C SER A 77 -7.61 0.84 15.20
N ARG A 78 -7.25 1.61 16.23
CA ARG A 78 -7.15 3.06 16.11
C ARG A 78 -6.08 3.48 15.09
N ASN A 79 -4.92 2.83 15.07
CA ASN A 79 -3.88 3.13 14.07
C ASN A 79 -4.34 2.79 12.64
N LEU A 80 -5.11 1.71 12.46
CA LEU A 80 -5.74 1.39 11.18
C LEU A 80 -6.80 2.43 10.77
N ASP A 81 -7.62 2.92 11.70
CA ASP A 81 -8.60 3.99 11.44
C ASP A 81 -7.93 5.32 11.09
N GLU A 82 -6.83 5.65 11.77
CA GLU A 82 -6.02 6.83 11.46
C GLU A 82 -5.40 6.72 10.07
N LEU A 83 -4.81 5.58 9.73
CA LEU A 83 -4.31 5.29 8.39
C LEU A 83 -5.42 5.37 7.34
N LEU A 84 -6.58 4.77 7.59
CA LEU A 84 -7.74 4.84 6.70
C LEU A 84 -8.12 6.29 6.43
N THR A 85 -8.21 7.11 7.49
CA THR A 85 -8.53 8.54 7.38
C THR A 85 -7.48 9.30 6.59
N ILE A 86 -6.20 8.97 6.75
CA ILE A 86 -5.11 9.57 5.98
C ILE A 86 -5.27 9.21 4.50
N ILE A 87 -5.44 7.92 4.18
CA ILE A 87 -5.55 7.42 2.80
C ILE A 87 -6.80 7.97 2.11
N GLU A 88 -7.95 8.01 2.78
CA GLU A 88 -9.17 8.62 2.21
C GLU A 88 -8.98 10.10 1.84
N ARG A 89 -8.04 10.78 2.50
CA ARG A 89 -7.66 12.17 2.21
C ARG A 89 -6.50 12.30 1.22
N LEU A 90 -5.83 11.22 0.85
CA LEU A 90 -4.81 11.21 -0.21
C LEU A 90 -5.52 11.33 -1.56
N SER A 91 -5.82 12.56 -1.98
CA SER A 91 -6.38 12.80 -3.31
C SER A 91 -5.65 13.95 -3.99
N LEU A 92 -4.98 13.61 -5.11
CA LEU A 92 -4.30 14.57 -5.97
C LEU A 92 -5.26 15.25 -6.96
N GLU A 93 -6.44 14.70 -7.23
CA GLU A 93 -7.45 15.37 -8.05
C GLU A 93 -8.79 15.41 -7.31
N GLU A 94 -9.70 16.30 -7.71
CA GLU A 94 -11.11 16.18 -7.31
C GLU A 94 -11.71 14.97 -8.02
N SER A 95 -11.52 13.73 -7.54
CA SER A 95 -12.47 12.65 -7.85
C SER A 95 -12.28 11.35 -7.09
N ASP A 96 -13.41 10.68 -6.90
CA ASP A 96 -13.61 9.33 -6.37
C ASP A 96 -13.01 8.21 -7.27
N TYR A 97 -12.24 8.56 -8.31
CA TYR A 97 -11.75 7.63 -9.34
C TYR A 97 -10.30 7.17 -9.17
N SER A 98 -9.59 7.59 -8.11
CA SER A 98 -8.22 7.11 -7.87
C SER A 98 -8.22 5.61 -7.56
N VAL A 99 -7.59 4.81 -8.44
CA VAL A 99 -7.49 3.36 -8.26
C VAL A 99 -6.57 3.01 -7.10
N VAL A 100 -5.42 3.68 -6.96
CA VAL A 100 -4.44 3.38 -5.91
C VAL A 100 -5.03 3.70 -4.54
N LYS A 101 -5.59 4.90 -4.34
CA LYS A 101 -6.30 5.26 -3.12
C LYS A 101 -7.39 4.24 -2.76
N ASN A 102 -8.28 3.92 -3.71
CA ASN A 102 -9.41 3.03 -3.44
C ASN A 102 -8.94 1.62 -3.06
N MET A 103 -7.91 1.08 -3.73
CA MET A 103 -7.31 -0.20 -3.38
C MET A 103 -6.77 -0.21 -1.95
N PHE A 104 -6.02 0.83 -1.54
CA PHE A 104 -5.50 0.88 -0.17
C PHE A 104 -6.59 1.12 0.88
N VAL A 105 -7.67 1.85 0.54
CA VAL A 105 -8.86 1.94 1.41
C VAL A 105 -9.48 0.56 1.62
N GLU A 106 -9.63 -0.24 0.56
CA GLU A 106 -10.15 -1.60 0.65
C GLU A 106 -9.25 -2.50 1.48
N ILE A 107 -7.92 -2.40 1.33
CA ILE A 107 -6.96 -3.17 2.10
C ILE A 107 -7.03 -2.85 3.58
N ILE A 108 -7.06 -1.57 3.94
CA ILE A 108 -7.14 -1.19 5.35
C ILE A 108 -8.47 -1.67 5.96
N ARG A 109 -9.59 -1.52 5.24
CA ARG A 109 -10.89 -2.05 5.71
C ARG A 109 -10.85 -3.56 5.90
N PHE A 110 -10.29 -4.29 4.93
CA PHE A 110 -10.10 -5.73 5.05
C PHE A 110 -9.23 -6.09 6.26
N PHE A 111 -8.16 -5.33 6.54
CA PHE A 111 -7.32 -5.56 7.72
C PHE A 111 -8.08 -5.30 9.01
N ILE A 112 -8.87 -4.23 9.10
CA ILE A 112 -9.74 -3.94 10.25
C ILE A 112 -10.69 -5.13 10.48
N ASP A 113 -11.42 -5.56 9.46
CA ASP A 113 -12.38 -6.65 9.55
C ASP A 113 -11.71 -7.98 9.97
N ALA A 114 -10.55 -8.29 9.38
CA ALA A 114 -9.79 -9.50 9.72
C ALA A 114 -9.28 -9.48 11.16
N MET A 115 -8.83 -8.32 11.64
CA MET A 115 -8.39 -8.12 13.02
C MET A 115 -9.54 -8.25 14.02
N GLU A 116 -10.72 -7.70 13.70
CA GLU A 116 -11.93 -7.85 14.52
C GLU A 116 -12.38 -9.31 14.61
N LEU A 117 -12.42 -10.02 13.47
CA LEU A 117 -12.83 -11.42 13.39
C LEU A 117 -11.91 -12.36 14.17
N ALA A 118 -10.62 -12.08 14.16
CA ALA A 118 -9.65 -12.91 14.85
C ALA A 118 -9.70 -12.73 16.39
N GLY A 119 -10.33 -11.66 16.88
CA GLY A 119 -10.55 -11.43 18.30
C GLY A 119 -9.25 -11.11 19.07
N PRO A 120 -9.30 -11.12 20.41
CA PRO A 120 -8.11 -10.88 21.23
C PRO A 120 -7.10 -12.02 21.07
N PHE A 121 -5.98 -11.73 20.39
CA PHE A 121 -4.87 -12.69 20.18
C PHE A 121 -4.13 -13.08 21.47
N TRP A 122 -4.34 -12.32 22.55
CA TRP A 122 -3.64 -12.47 23.83
C TRP A 122 -4.66 -12.53 24.96
N ASP A 123 -4.97 -13.73 25.41
CA ASP A 123 -5.71 -13.94 26.66
C ASP A 123 -4.83 -13.50 27.84
N ASP A 124 -5.38 -12.75 28.79
CA ASP A 124 -4.63 -12.04 29.84
C ASP A 124 -3.78 -12.98 30.73
N GLU A 125 -4.08 -14.28 30.77
CA GLU A 125 -3.34 -15.27 31.55
C GLU A 125 -1.93 -15.56 31.00
N ASN A 126 -1.73 -15.51 29.68
CA ASN A 126 -0.39 -15.68 29.06
C ASN A 126 0.46 -14.40 29.16
N LYS A 127 -0.20 -13.25 29.33
CA LYS A 127 0.41 -11.92 29.46
C LYS A 127 1.24 -11.79 30.74
N ILE A 128 0.73 -12.28 31.88
CA ILE A 128 1.27 -11.98 33.22
C ILE A 128 2.66 -12.59 33.47
N SER A 129 3.03 -13.68 32.78
CA SER A 129 4.33 -14.33 32.99
C SER A 129 5.48 -13.76 32.14
N LEU A 130 5.18 -13.08 31.02
CA LEU A 130 6.18 -12.58 30.06
C LEU A 130 6.50 -11.07 30.21
N VAL A 131 5.65 -10.31 30.91
CA VAL A 131 5.58 -8.82 30.88
C VAL A 131 6.58 -8.06 31.77
N LYS A 132 7.63 -8.69 32.33
CA LYS A 132 8.50 -7.99 33.31
C LYS A 132 9.51 -6.97 32.75
N LYS A 133 9.54 -6.68 31.45
CA LYS A 133 10.33 -5.57 30.91
C LYS A 133 9.52 -4.79 29.89
N THR A 134 8.93 -3.70 30.36
CA THR A 134 8.47 -2.59 29.52
C THR A 134 9.67 -2.05 28.72
N ALA A 135 9.77 -2.46 27.46
CA ALA A 135 10.51 -1.67 26.48
C ALA A 135 9.83 -0.30 26.41
N HIS A 136 10.61 0.76 26.51
CA HIS A 136 10.10 2.11 26.35
C HIS A 136 9.63 2.24 24.90
N PHE A 137 8.32 2.36 24.72
CA PHE A 137 7.72 2.57 23.41
C PHE A 137 8.13 3.95 22.89
N ASP A 138 8.94 3.99 21.84
CA ASP A 138 9.32 5.23 21.18
C ASP A 138 8.27 5.59 20.12
N LYS A 139 7.38 6.52 20.49
CA LYS A 139 6.34 7.01 19.60
C LYS A 139 6.90 7.74 18.39
N GLU A 140 8.07 8.37 18.51
CA GLU A 140 8.71 9.07 17.38
C GLU A 140 9.12 8.09 16.29
N MET A 141 9.64 6.91 16.67
CA MET A 141 9.96 5.84 15.74
C MET A 141 8.70 5.22 15.09
N GLU A 142 7.61 5.03 15.85
CA GLU A 142 6.32 4.56 15.31
C GLU A 142 5.80 5.53 14.24
N ASP A 143 5.71 6.82 14.59
CA ASP A 143 5.24 7.88 13.69
C ASP A 143 6.13 7.92 12.43
N ASP A 144 7.44 7.78 12.56
CA ASP A 144 8.40 7.74 11.44
C ASP A 144 8.17 6.57 10.47
N VAL A 145 7.86 5.38 10.97
CA VAL A 145 7.57 4.20 10.13
C VAL A 145 6.25 4.40 9.39
N VAL A 146 5.20 4.85 10.09
CA VAL A 146 3.89 5.15 9.49
C VAL A 146 4.03 6.21 8.39
N HIS A 147 4.75 7.29 8.65
CA HIS A 147 5.02 8.33 7.67
C HIS A 147 5.75 7.78 6.44
N CYS A 148 6.72 6.89 6.62
CA CYS A 148 7.40 6.22 5.52
C CYS A 148 6.42 5.40 4.66
N ILE A 149 5.58 4.56 5.26
CA ILE A 149 4.58 3.76 4.53
C ILE A 149 3.60 4.67 3.76
N VAL A 150 3.04 5.69 4.43
CA VAL A 150 2.13 6.65 3.79
C VAL A 150 2.82 7.39 2.63
N ALA A 151 4.09 7.73 2.76
CA ALA A 151 4.86 8.38 1.70
C ALA A 151 5.02 7.49 0.46
N GLU A 152 5.13 6.17 0.63
CA GLU A 152 5.19 5.22 -0.49
C GLU A 152 3.84 5.05 -1.18
N ILE A 153 2.73 5.01 -0.42
CA ILE A 153 1.36 5.00 -0.97
C ILE A 153 1.13 6.28 -1.80
N LEU A 154 1.50 7.43 -1.23
CA LEU A 154 1.47 8.72 -1.92
C LEU A 154 2.30 8.73 -3.19
N ARG A 155 3.49 8.14 -3.16
CA ARG A 155 4.34 8.07 -4.36
C ARG A 155 3.68 7.23 -5.45
N LEU A 156 3.05 6.13 -5.07
CA LEU A 156 2.36 5.25 -6.03
C LEU A 156 1.15 5.95 -6.63
N GLU A 157 0.37 6.64 -5.82
CA GLU A 157 -0.73 7.53 -6.25
C GLU A 157 -0.22 8.57 -7.26
N VAL A 158 0.85 9.29 -6.92
CA VAL A 158 1.46 10.30 -7.81
C VAL A 158 1.93 9.67 -9.12
N SER A 159 2.59 8.52 -9.08
CA SER A 159 3.11 7.85 -10.26
C SER A 159 2.02 7.43 -11.24
N PHE A 160 0.87 6.96 -10.75
CA PHE A 160 -0.20 6.43 -11.60
C PHE A 160 -1.31 7.45 -11.93
N CYS A 161 -1.57 8.39 -11.04
CA CYS A 161 -2.71 9.30 -11.13
C CYS A 161 -2.30 10.75 -11.46
N SER A 162 -1.01 11.05 -11.63
CA SER A 162 -0.58 12.36 -12.15
C SER A 162 -0.36 12.30 -13.67
N PRO A 163 -0.91 13.25 -14.45
CA PRO A 163 -0.63 13.38 -15.88
C PRO A 163 0.80 13.88 -16.14
N GLU A 164 1.56 14.18 -15.08
CA GLU A 164 2.93 14.66 -15.21
C GLU A 164 3.87 13.60 -15.78
N PHE A 165 3.68 12.34 -15.39
CA PHE A 165 4.61 11.24 -15.67
C PHE A 165 4.32 10.53 -16.99
N VAL A 166 3.29 10.95 -17.73
CA VAL A 166 2.89 10.33 -19.00
C VAL A 166 3.39 11.15 -20.19
N PRO A 167 4.23 10.56 -21.07
CA PRO A 167 4.58 11.18 -22.34
C PRO A 167 3.37 11.33 -23.26
N MET A 168 3.33 12.39 -24.06
CA MET A 168 2.21 12.69 -24.98
C MET A 168 2.07 11.65 -26.12
N MET A 169 3.13 10.87 -26.38
CA MET A 169 3.12 9.72 -27.28
C MET A 169 3.80 8.55 -26.58
N PHE A 170 3.17 7.38 -26.63
CA PHE A 170 3.69 6.14 -26.07
C PHE A 170 3.60 5.02 -27.12
N ASP A 171 4.67 4.25 -27.20
CA ASP A 171 4.68 2.92 -27.79
C ASP A 171 4.89 1.88 -26.68
N ASN A 172 4.96 0.61 -27.05
CA ASN A 172 5.07 -0.48 -26.10
C ASN A 172 6.42 -0.47 -25.35
N ASP A 173 7.48 -0.01 -26.02
CA ASP A 173 8.83 0.05 -25.43
C ASP A 173 8.90 1.13 -24.35
N VAL A 174 8.22 2.26 -24.56
CA VAL A 174 8.08 3.32 -23.55
C VAL A 174 7.32 2.80 -22.33
N LEU A 175 6.18 2.14 -22.51
CA LEU A 175 5.38 1.62 -21.39
C LEU A 175 6.13 0.54 -20.59
N PHE A 176 6.84 -0.36 -21.27
CA PHE A 176 7.69 -1.36 -20.63
C PHE A 176 8.87 -0.70 -19.90
N SER A 177 9.49 0.31 -20.49
CA SER A 177 10.58 1.04 -19.82
C SER A 177 10.08 1.78 -18.58
N MET A 178 8.85 2.28 -18.60
CA MET A 178 8.20 2.91 -17.44
C MET A 178 7.92 1.91 -16.33
N SER A 179 7.46 0.70 -16.65
CA SER A 179 7.22 -0.35 -15.64
C SER A 179 8.52 -0.73 -14.92
N VAL A 180 9.59 -0.94 -15.67
CA VAL A 180 10.94 -1.19 -15.14
C VAL A 180 11.44 0.01 -14.31
N HIS A 181 11.27 1.23 -14.82
CA HIS A 181 11.72 2.44 -14.13
C HIS A 181 11.01 2.65 -12.79
N LEU A 182 9.69 2.46 -12.74
CA LEU A 182 8.93 2.54 -11.51
C LEU A 182 9.46 1.55 -10.48
N LYS A 183 9.61 0.28 -10.87
CA LYS A 183 10.07 -0.77 -9.97
C LYS A 183 11.50 -0.49 -9.47
N SER A 184 12.47 -0.42 -10.37
CA SER A 184 13.89 -0.42 -10.01
C SER A 184 14.45 0.94 -9.62
N ASN A 185 13.87 2.03 -10.11
CA ASN A 185 14.46 3.36 -9.92
C ASN A 185 13.63 4.27 -9.02
N VAL A 186 12.32 4.01 -8.88
CA VAL A 186 11.42 4.83 -8.05
C VAL A 186 11.13 4.17 -6.70
N PHE A 187 10.89 2.84 -6.67
CA PHE A 187 10.40 2.16 -5.48
C PHE A 187 11.39 1.24 -4.77
N GLU A 188 12.24 0.50 -5.49
CA GLU A 188 13.12 -0.55 -4.91
C GLU A 188 13.89 -0.08 -3.65
N GLU A 189 14.75 0.93 -3.79
CA GLU A 189 15.54 1.49 -2.67
C GLU A 189 14.66 2.10 -1.56
N LYS A 190 13.44 2.54 -1.90
CA LYS A 190 12.56 3.24 -0.97
C LYS A 190 11.81 2.26 -0.09
N LEU A 191 11.32 1.18 -0.68
CA LEU A 191 10.69 0.07 0.03
C LEU A 191 11.70 -0.66 0.91
N GLU A 192 12.93 -0.89 0.41
CA GLU A 192 14.03 -1.46 1.21
C GLU A 192 14.30 -0.61 2.46
N ARG A 193 14.35 0.72 2.31
CA ARG A 193 14.55 1.62 3.45
C ARG A 193 13.40 1.58 4.46
N VAL A 194 12.15 1.44 4.01
CA VAL A 194 11.00 1.27 4.92
C VAL A 194 11.13 -0.05 5.68
N GLU A 195 11.51 -1.12 4.99
CA GLU A 195 11.76 -2.43 5.61
C GLU A 195 12.89 -2.36 6.64
N GLU A 196 14.01 -1.72 6.32
CA GLU A 196 15.12 -1.48 7.26
C GLU A 196 14.63 -0.75 8.51
N LYS A 197 13.84 0.32 8.37
CA LYS A 197 13.28 1.05 9.51
C LYS A 197 12.36 0.20 10.38
N ILE A 198 11.51 -0.63 9.76
CA ILE A 198 10.65 -1.57 10.50
C ILE A 198 11.53 -2.57 11.27
N ASN A 199 12.58 -3.10 10.62
CA ASN A 199 13.50 -4.05 11.23
C ASN A 199 14.32 -3.44 12.38
N GLU A 200 14.78 -2.19 12.23
CA GLU A 200 15.45 -1.43 13.29
C GLU A 200 14.52 -1.25 14.50
N TRP A 201 13.28 -0.80 14.24
CA TRP A 201 12.25 -0.65 15.27
C TRP A 201 11.98 -1.98 16.00
N MET A 202 11.91 -3.08 15.24
CA MET A 202 11.76 -4.43 15.79
C MET A 202 12.96 -4.89 16.62
N PHE A 203 14.18 -4.53 16.20
CA PHE A 203 15.41 -4.95 16.87
C PHE A 203 15.52 -4.37 18.28
N ASP A 204 15.05 -3.13 18.49
CA ASP A 204 15.06 -2.47 19.79
C ASP A 204 14.07 -3.09 20.80
N ILE A 205 13.23 -4.02 20.35
CA ILE A 205 12.26 -4.73 21.19
C ILE A 205 12.82 -6.12 21.52
N GLU A 206 13.45 -6.25 22.71
CA GLU A 206 14.06 -7.50 23.24
C GLU A 206 13.09 -8.71 23.19
N PHE A 207 11.77 -8.45 23.24
CA PHE A 207 10.71 -9.45 23.13
C PHE A 207 10.50 -9.96 21.69
N VAL A 208 10.49 -9.07 20.71
CA VAL A 208 10.32 -9.39 19.28
C VAL A 208 11.48 -10.28 18.81
N GLN A 209 12.71 -9.98 19.25
CA GLN A 209 13.87 -10.83 18.95
C GLN A 209 13.71 -12.27 19.47
N LYS A 210 13.15 -12.47 20.67
CA LYS A 210 12.86 -13.81 21.19
C LYS A 210 11.75 -14.49 20.40
N CYS A 211 10.69 -13.77 20.04
CA CYS A 211 9.61 -14.32 19.24
C CYS A 211 10.05 -14.74 17.83
N ILE A 212 10.96 -14.00 17.21
CA ILE A 212 11.52 -14.30 15.89
C ILE A 212 12.51 -15.46 15.94
N HIS A 213 13.39 -15.50 16.94
CA HIS A 213 14.40 -16.56 17.06
C HIS A 213 13.86 -17.92 17.53
N GLU A 214 12.76 -17.93 18.28
CA GLU A 214 12.16 -19.17 18.83
C GLU A 214 10.93 -19.65 18.04
N ASP A 215 10.64 -19.05 16.88
CA ASP A 215 9.44 -19.34 16.07
C ASP A 215 8.13 -19.21 16.88
N TYR A 216 8.15 -18.27 17.83
CA TYR A 216 7.17 -18.09 18.91
C TYR A 216 5.89 -17.39 18.44
N PHE A 217 5.78 -17.04 17.15
CA PHE A 217 4.48 -16.67 16.61
C PHE A 217 3.52 -17.83 16.86
N CYS A 218 2.47 -17.60 17.65
CA CYS A 218 1.42 -18.59 17.80
C CYS A 218 0.85 -18.93 16.41
N SER A 219 0.37 -20.16 16.26
CA SER A 219 -0.26 -20.63 15.02
C SER A 219 -1.30 -19.66 14.47
N GLU A 220 -2.00 -18.97 15.37
CA GLU A 220 -3.04 -17.99 15.14
C GLU A 220 -2.48 -16.71 14.51
N MET A 221 -1.34 -16.19 14.99
CA MET A 221 -0.67 -15.04 14.38
C MET A 221 -0.09 -15.37 13.00
N LYS A 222 0.50 -16.56 12.84
CA LYS A 222 0.97 -17.04 11.53
C LYS A 222 -0.19 -17.15 10.54
N PHE A 223 -1.32 -17.73 11.00
CA PHE A 223 -2.53 -17.86 10.20
C PHE A 223 -3.10 -16.49 9.82
N LEU A 224 -3.23 -15.56 10.77
CA LEU A 224 -3.68 -14.19 10.48
C LEU A 224 -2.77 -13.52 9.45
N ARG A 225 -1.44 -13.60 9.61
CA ARG A 225 -0.49 -13.01 8.66
C ARG A 225 -0.72 -13.54 7.25
N GLN A 226 -0.88 -14.86 7.12
CA GLN A 226 -1.19 -15.51 5.84
C GLN A 226 -2.52 -15.03 5.25
N VAL A 227 -3.55 -14.86 6.08
CA VAL A 227 -4.85 -14.31 5.64
C VAL A 227 -4.71 -12.87 5.15
N LEU A 228 -3.95 -12.03 5.86
CA LEU A 228 -3.73 -10.64 5.45
C LEU A 228 -2.92 -10.54 4.15
N GLU A 229 -1.84 -11.33 4.02
CA GLU A 229 -1.00 -11.38 2.83
C GLU A 229 -1.78 -11.88 1.60
N ALA A 230 -2.56 -12.96 1.78
CA ALA A 230 -3.40 -13.50 0.72
C ALA A 230 -4.51 -12.52 0.31
N GLY A 231 -5.21 -11.92 1.28
CA GLY A 231 -6.27 -10.96 0.99
C GLY A 231 -5.76 -9.68 0.32
N ALA A 232 -4.60 -9.16 0.73
CA ALA A 232 -3.97 -8.02 0.04
C ALA A 232 -3.65 -8.38 -1.43
N TYR A 233 -3.07 -9.55 -1.67
CA TYR A 233 -2.80 -10.03 -3.02
C TYR A 233 -4.09 -10.20 -3.85
N GLU A 234 -5.14 -10.77 -3.27
CA GLU A 234 -6.45 -10.94 -3.92
C GLU A 234 -7.07 -9.59 -4.27
N ILE A 235 -7.06 -8.60 -3.37
CA ILE A 235 -7.60 -7.26 -3.65
C ILE A 235 -6.91 -6.63 -4.86
N PHE A 236 -5.58 -6.73 -4.96
CA PHE A 236 -4.85 -6.16 -6.10
C PHE A 236 -5.05 -6.93 -7.41
N THR A 237 -5.22 -8.25 -7.35
CA THR A 237 -5.33 -9.10 -8.54
C THR A 237 -6.77 -9.31 -9.02
N GLU A 238 -7.76 -9.24 -8.13
CA GLU A 238 -9.19 -9.41 -8.45
C GLU A 238 -9.94 -8.12 -8.78
N HIS A 239 -9.38 -6.95 -8.46
CA HIS A 239 -9.90 -5.64 -8.93
C HIS A 239 -10.03 -5.57 -10.47
N ASP A 240 -9.48 -6.55 -11.18
CA ASP A 240 -9.42 -6.69 -12.62
C ASP A 240 -10.75 -7.08 -13.33
N LYS A 241 -11.82 -7.49 -12.62
CA LYS A 241 -13.03 -7.94 -13.34
C LYS A 241 -14.01 -6.83 -13.74
N SER A 242 -13.92 -5.62 -13.20
CA SER A 242 -14.87 -4.55 -13.57
C SER A 242 -14.43 -3.09 -13.40
N SER A 243 -13.41 -2.78 -12.59
CA SER A 243 -13.14 -1.38 -12.20
C SER A 243 -12.15 -0.62 -13.10
N TRP A 244 -11.35 -1.31 -13.91
CA TRP A 244 -10.43 -0.68 -14.86
C TRP A 244 -11.14 -0.18 -16.15
N CYS A 245 -12.37 -0.62 -16.35
CA CYS A 245 -13.28 -0.06 -17.34
C CYS A 245 -13.94 1.20 -16.78
N LEU A 246 -13.30 2.35 -17.00
CA LEU A 246 -13.91 3.69 -16.82
C LEU A 246 -15.26 3.88 -17.58
N VAL A 247 -15.71 2.88 -18.35
CA VAL A 247 -16.97 2.88 -19.09
C VAL A 247 -18.20 2.58 -18.21
N ASN A 248 -18.06 2.02 -17.00
CA ASN A 248 -19.25 1.66 -16.19
C ASN A 248 -19.60 2.65 -15.06
N LEU A 249 -18.85 3.73 -14.87
CA LEU A 249 -19.10 4.74 -13.82
C LEU A 249 -19.77 6.03 -14.30
N VAL A 250 -20.36 6.03 -15.51
CA VAL A 250 -21.23 7.12 -16.01
C VAL A 250 -22.68 6.67 -16.19
N SER A 251 -23.09 5.56 -15.56
CA SER A 251 -24.47 5.05 -15.71
C SER A 251 -25.08 4.39 -14.47
N LEU A 252 -24.75 4.85 -13.26
CA LEU A 252 -25.58 4.67 -12.06
C LEU A 252 -25.79 6.00 -11.34
#